data_AF-A0A1F7GKT4-F1
#
_entry.id   AF-A0A1F7GKT4-F1
#
_cell.length_a   1.000
_cell.length_b   1.000
_cell.length_c   1.000
_cell.angle_alpha   90.00
_cell.angle_beta   90.00
_cell.angle_gamma   90.00
#
_symmetry.space_group_name_H-M   'P 1'
#
loop_
_entity.id
_entity.type
_entity.pdbx_description
1 polymer ?
#
loop_
_entity_poly.entity_id
_entity_poly.type
_entity_poly.pdbx_seq_one_letter_code
_entity_poly.pdbx_strand_id
1 'polypeptide(L)'
;MKSIKDILKKFDPLKDRYISREFQSFGVFLSEKLRDERRKSLYMKLAKTIPRAMLEEALRFVIDSNARNKAALFMWKLKGMNAFKSSKIKDQRSKTNSKLKSNKSAI
;
A
#
# COMPACT_ATOMS: atom_id res chain seq x y z
N MET A 1 -7.00 -24.01 22.01
CA MET A 1 -6.69 -23.79 20.57
C MET A 1 -7.98 -23.86 19.78
N LYS A 2 -8.14 -23.09 18.70
CA LYS A 2 -9.35 -23.16 17.85
C LYS A 2 -9.23 -24.36 16.91
N SER A 3 -10.33 -25.08 16.68
CA SER A 3 -10.33 -26.18 15.69
C SER A 3 -10.36 -25.63 14.26
N ILE A 4 -9.89 -26.42 13.29
CA ILE A 4 -9.99 -26.08 11.85
C ILE A 4 -11.44 -25.83 11.44
N LYS A 5 -12.39 -26.62 11.97
CA LYS A 5 -13.83 -26.44 11.75
C LYS A 5 -14.31 -25.05 12.18
N ASP A 6 -13.80 -24.53 13.30
CA ASP A 6 -14.16 -23.19 13.80
C ASP A 6 -13.54 -22.05 12.98
N ILE A 7 -12.37 -22.29 12.38
CA ILE A 7 -11.72 -21.33 11.48
C ILE A 7 -12.50 -21.23 10.16
N LEU A 8 -12.87 -22.37 9.59
CA LEU A 8 -13.59 -22.44 8.31
C LEU A 8 -14.99 -21.84 8.39
N LYS A 9 -15.68 -21.95 9.54
CA LYS A 9 -16.98 -21.28 9.75
C LYS A 9 -16.94 -19.76 9.59
N LYS A 10 -15.78 -19.13 9.79
CA LYS A 10 -15.59 -17.67 9.67
C LYS A 10 -14.88 -17.26 8.38
N PHE A 11 -14.52 -18.23 7.53
CA PHE A 11 -13.83 -17.97 6.28
C PHE A 11 -14.85 -17.56 5.22
N ASP A 12 -14.68 -16.36 4.68
CA ASP A 12 -15.45 -15.85 3.56
C ASP A 12 -14.54 -15.91 2.32
N PRO A 13 -14.78 -16.83 1.37
CA PRO A 13 -13.92 -16.98 0.19
C PRO A 13 -13.97 -15.76 -0.73
N LEU A 14 -14.97 -14.89 -0.59
CA LEU A 14 -15.12 -13.67 -1.41
C LEU A 14 -14.38 -12.47 -0.81
N LYS A 15 -13.92 -12.57 0.44
CA LYS A 15 -13.25 -11.46 1.14
C LYS A 15 -11.86 -11.86 1.57
N ASP A 16 -10.88 -11.12 1.05
CA ASP A 16 -9.53 -11.20 1.57
C ASP A 16 -9.47 -10.55 2.96
N ARG A 17 -8.83 -11.24 3.91
CA ARG A 17 -8.65 -10.76 5.29
C ARG A 17 -7.70 -9.57 5.38
N TYR A 18 -6.68 -9.52 4.53
CA TYR A 18 -5.57 -8.57 4.63
C TYR A 18 -5.61 -7.51 3.53
N ILE A 19 -6.23 -7.81 2.39
CA ILE A 19 -6.41 -6.89 1.27
C ILE A 19 -7.85 -6.37 1.27
N SER A 20 -8.02 -5.20 1.88
CA SER A 20 -9.32 -4.51 1.95
C SER A 20 -9.49 -3.40 0.91
N ARG A 21 -8.37 -2.93 0.32
CA ARG A 21 -8.33 -1.77 -0.57
C ARG A 21 -7.42 -2.03 -1.77
N GLU A 22 -7.75 -1.38 -2.88
CA GLU A 22 -7.04 -1.52 -4.15
C GLU A 22 -5.53 -1.16 -4.03
N PHE A 23 -5.16 -0.08 -3.32
CA PHE A 23 -3.74 0.25 -3.15
C PHE A 23 -2.95 -0.84 -2.39
N GLN A 24 -3.62 -1.68 -1.58
CA GLN A 24 -2.96 -2.79 -0.88
C GLN A 24 -2.64 -3.92 -1.86
N SER A 25 -3.61 -4.33 -2.69
CA SER A 25 -3.37 -5.33 -3.74
C SER A 25 -2.35 -4.83 -4.74
N PHE A 26 -2.43 -3.56 -5.15
CA PHE A 26 -1.45 -2.96 -6.06
C PHE A 26 -0.04 -2.87 -5.45
N GLY A 27 0.07 -2.57 -4.15
CA GLY A 27 1.35 -2.61 -3.44
C GLY A 27 1.98 -4.01 -3.41
N VAL A 28 1.17 -5.06 -3.21
CA VAL A 28 1.64 -6.46 -3.28
C VAL A 28 2.11 -6.78 -4.70
N PHE A 29 1.28 -6.47 -5.70
CA PHE A 29 1.60 -6.66 -7.12
C PHE A 29 2.92 -5.99 -7.51
N LEU A 30 3.15 -4.73 -7.10
CA LEU A 30 4.41 -4.03 -7.33
C LEU A 30 5.60 -4.79 -6.72
N SER A 31 5.46 -5.27 -5.49
CA SER A 31 6.52 -6.00 -4.79
C SER A 31 6.86 -7.33 -5.49
N GLU A 32 5.86 -8.05 -6.00
CA GLU A 32 6.07 -9.29 -6.76
C GLU A 32 6.76 -9.01 -8.10
N LYS A 33 6.28 -8.02 -8.86
CA LYS A 33 6.87 -7.65 -10.16
C LYS A 33 8.31 -7.17 -10.06
N LEU A 34 8.64 -6.48 -8.95
CA LEU A 34 10.00 -6.01 -8.67
C LEU A 34 10.87 -7.06 -7.96
N ARG A 35 10.34 -8.26 -7.68
CA ARG A 35 10.99 -9.36 -6.93
C ARG A 35 11.51 -8.90 -5.56
N ASP A 36 10.70 -8.11 -4.85
CA ASP A 36 11.03 -7.47 -3.58
C ASP A 36 9.87 -7.56 -2.57
N GLU A 37 9.32 -8.77 -2.43
CA GLU A 37 8.19 -9.07 -1.55
C GLU A 37 8.47 -8.76 -0.07
N ARG A 38 9.74 -8.83 0.35
CA ARG A 38 10.18 -8.48 1.71
C ARG A 38 9.81 -7.04 2.09
N ARG A 39 9.71 -6.14 1.11
CA ARG A 39 9.36 -4.72 1.29
C ARG A 39 7.95 -4.37 0.80
N LYS A 40 7.01 -5.33 0.72
CA LYS A 40 5.60 -5.07 0.33
C LYS A 40 4.93 -3.88 1.04
N SER A 41 5.23 -3.66 2.32
CA SER A 41 4.70 -2.53 3.09
C SER A 41 5.13 -1.16 2.54
N LEU A 42 6.36 -1.06 2.01
CA LEU A 42 6.86 0.13 1.32
C LEU A 42 6.03 0.39 0.07
N TYR A 43 5.83 -0.63 -0.78
CA TYR A 43 5.07 -0.50 -2.01
C TYR A 43 3.59 -0.18 -1.77
N MET A 44 2.97 -0.75 -0.74
CA MET A 44 1.62 -0.34 -0.31
C MET A 44 1.57 1.13 0.10
N LYS A 45 2.60 1.62 0.80
CA LYS A 45 2.68 3.04 1.18
C LYS A 45 2.81 3.92 -0.06
N LEU A 46 3.66 3.55 -1.02
CA LEU A 46 3.81 4.26 -2.29
C LEU A 46 2.51 4.28 -3.07
N ALA A 47 1.84 3.13 -3.24
CA ALA A 47 0.53 3.01 -3.90
C ALA A 47 -0.56 3.86 -3.26
N LYS A 48 -0.49 4.05 -1.94
CA LYS A 48 -1.44 4.91 -1.22
C LYS A 48 -1.17 6.40 -1.43
N THR A 49 0.07 6.80 -1.68
CA THR A 49 0.49 8.21 -1.70
C THR A 49 0.76 8.77 -3.09
N ILE A 50 1.18 7.93 -4.03
CA ILE A 50 1.59 8.32 -5.38
C ILE A 50 0.48 7.90 -6.34
N PRO A 51 0.09 8.76 -7.31
CA PRO A 51 -0.89 8.39 -8.33
C PRO A 51 -0.48 7.12 -9.07
N ARG A 52 -1.45 6.20 -9.23
CA ARG A 52 -1.23 4.89 -9.84
C ARG A 52 -0.56 4.97 -11.22
N ALA A 53 -0.97 5.92 -12.06
CA ALA A 53 -0.39 6.12 -13.39
C ALA A 53 1.14 6.28 -13.36
N MET A 54 1.66 7.03 -12.38
CA MET A 54 3.10 7.25 -12.24
C MET A 54 3.84 5.98 -11.76
N LEU A 55 3.21 5.19 -10.90
CA LEU A 55 3.75 3.90 -10.46
C LEU A 55 3.77 2.88 -11.60
N GLU A 56 2.70 2.83 -12.41
CA GLU A 56 2.62 1.94 -13.58
C GLU A 56 3.63 2.34 -14.65
N GLU A 57 3.83 3.63 -14.90
CA GLU A 57 4.86 4.11 -15.82
C GLU A 57 6.27 3.72 -15.36
N ALA A 58 6.59 3.93 -14.08
CA ALA A 58 7.85 3.46 -13.51
C ALA A 58 8.00 1.94 -13.62
N LEU A 59 6.92 1.19 -13.36
CA LEU A 59 6.94 -0.26 -13.41
C LEU A 59 7.20 -0.77 -14.83
N ARG A 60 6.50 -0.24 -15.84
CA ARG A 60 6.69 -0.60 -17.26
C ARG A 60 8.15 -0.43 -17.67
N PHE A 61 8.73 0.72 -17.34
CA PHE A 61 10.15 0.98 -17.61
C PHE A 61 11.10 -0.05 -16.97
N VAL A 62 10.81 -0.48 -15.74
CA VAL A 62 11.68 -1.38 -14.99
C VAL A 62 11.50 -2.84 -15.37
N ILE A 63 10.27 -3.27 -15.69
CA ILE A 63 9.98 -4.67 -16.04
C ILE A 63 10.81 -5.09 -17.25
N ASP A 64 10.89 -4.23 -18.27
CA ASP A 64 11.62 -4.49 -19.51
C ASP A 64 13.14 -4.32 -19.36
N SER A 65 13.62 -3.83 -18.21
CA SER A 65 15.04 -3.66 -17.95
C SER A 65 15.73 -4.96 -17.51
N ASN A 66 17.01 -5.08 -17.87
CA ASN A 66 17.93 -6.13 -17.39
C ASN A 66 18.63 -5.78 -16.07
N ALA A 67 18.09 -4.82 -15.30
CA ALA A 67 18.72 -4.37 -14.07
C ALA A 67 18.78 -5.50 -13.02
N ARG A 68 19.96 -5.67 -12.40
CA ARG A 68 20.16 -6.64 -11.31
C ARG A 68 19.25 -6.35 -10.11
N ASN A 69 18.98 -5.08 -9.82
CA ASN A 69 18.10 -4.65 -8.74
C ASN A 69 16.97 -3.78 -9.28
N LYS A 70 15.87 -4.44 -9.68
CA LYS A 70 14.67 -3.78 -10.23
C LYS A 70 14.01 -2.82 -9.23
N ALA A 71 13.97 -3.19 -7.95
CA ALA A 71 13.45 -2.33 -6.90
C ALA A 71 14.22 -1.00 -6.78
N ALA A 72 15.55 -1.02 -6.84
CA ALA A 72 16.36 0.20 -6.80
C ALA A 72 16.14 1.07 -8.05
N LEU A 73 16.08 0.46 -9.24
CA LEU A 73 15.81 1.18 -10.48
C LEU A 73 14.41 1.82 -10.48
N PHE A 74 13.42 1.12 -9.92
CA PHE A 74 12.06 1.64 -9.74
C PHE A 74 12.05 2.89 -8.86
N MET A 75 12.71 2.85 -7.70
CA MET A 75 12.81 4.00 -6.81
C MET A 75 13.55 5.17 -7.47
N TRP A 76 14.62 4.88 -8.23
CA TRP A 76 15.35 5.88 -8.99
C TRP A 76 14.47 6.54 -10.06
N LYS A 77 13.68 5.75 -10.82
CA LYS A 77 12.75 6.26 -11.83
C LYS A 77 11.66 7.14 -11.21
N LEU A 78 11.06 6.71 -10.10
CA LEU A 78 10.09 7.53 -9.35
C LEU A 78 10.69 8.86 -8.88
N LYS A 79 11.94 8.87 -8.44
CA LYS A 79 12.64 10.10 -8.06
C LYS A 79 12.80 11.03 -9.27
N GLY A 80 13.17 10.51 -10.44
CA GLY A 80 13.29 11.28 -11.68
C GLY A 80 11.98 11.92 -12.13
N MET A 81 10.85 11.28 -11.84
CA MET A 81 9.50 11.81 -12.14
C MET A 81 8.94 12.75 -11.06
N ASN A 82 9.76 13.14 -10.07
CA ASN A 82 9.33 13.96 -8.94
C ASN A 82 8.15 13.39 -8.13
N ALA A 83 8.01 12.06 -8.10
CA ALA A 83 6.89 11.36 -7.45
C ALA A 83 6.72 11.68 -5.95
N PHE A 84 7.79 12.14 -5.31
CA PHE A 84 7.85 12.39 -3.87
C PHE A 84 7.59 13.85 -3.48
N LYS A 85 7.38 14.76 -4.45
CA LYS A 85 7.08 16.17 -4.13
C LYS A 85 5.72 16.27 -3.45
N SER A 86 5.74 16.71 -2.21
CA SER A 86 4.62 16.69 -1.28
C SER A 86 3.53 17.69 -1.68
N SER A 87 2.42 17.19 -2.22
CA SER A 87 1.14 17.84 -1.95
C SER A 87 0.90 17.71 -0.44
N LYS A 88 0.73 18.83 0.27
CA LYS A 88 0.36 18.89 1.70
C LYS A 88 -0.97 18.16 1.94
N ILE A 89 -0.97 16.83 2.03
CA ILE A 89 -2.15 16.07 2.39
C ILE A 89 -2.35 16.28 3.90
N LYS A 90 -3.22 17.23 4.24
CA LYS A 90 -3.72 17.44 5.61
C LYS A 90 -4.29 16.10 6.09
N ASP A 91 -3.58 15.41 6.99
CA ASP A 91 -4.04 14.15 7.55
C ASP A 91 -5.31 14.39 8.38
N GLN A 92 -6.47 14.12 7.76
CA GLN A 92 -7.79 14.26 8.35
C GLN A 92 -8.02 13.33 9.56
N ARG A 93 -7.10 12.38 9.84
CA ARG A 93 -7.17 11.49 11.02
C ARG A 93 -6.99 12.22 12.35
N SER A 94 -6.44 13.43 12.33
CA SER A 94 -6.27 14.28 13.52
C SER A 94 -7.59 14.85 14.07
N LYS A 95 -8.61 15.06 13.22
CA LYS A 95 -9.91 15.67 13.63
C LYS A 95 -10.88 14.69 14.29
N THR A 96 -10.77 13.39 13.99
CA THR A 96 -11.71 12.39 14.53
C THR A 96 -11.42 12.06 16.00
N ASN A 97 -10.15 12.12 16.42
CA ASN A 97 -9.74 11.84 17.79
C ASN A 97 -10.03 12.99 18.77
N SER A 98 -10.14 14.25 18.31
CA SER A 98 -10.60 15.36 19.16
C SER A 98 -12.11 15.30 19.42
N LYS A 99 -12.90 14.87 18.43
CA LYS A 99 -14.37 14.74 18.52
C LYS A 99 -14.81 13.57 19.41
N LEU A 100 -14.02 12.49 19.49
CA LEU A 100 -14.27 11.38 20.42
C LEU A 100 -13.93 11.72 21.89
N LYS A 101 -12.98 12.63 22.12
CA LYS A 101 -12.60 13.07 23.48
C LYS A 101 -13.62 14.03 24.09
N SER A 102 -14.24 14.92 23.30
CA SER A 102 -15.28 15.84 23.81
C SER A 102 -16.55 15.10 24.26
N ASN A 103 -16.91 14.00 23.60
CA ASN A 103 -18.15 13.27 23.91
C ASN A 103 -18.00 12.28 25.08
N LYS A 104 -16.79 12.05 25.58
CA LYS A 104 -16.52 11.14 26.70
C LYS A 104 -16.41 11.86 28.05
N SER A 105 -16.39 13.20 28.05
CA SER A 105 -16.41 14.04 29.25
C SER A 105 -17.79 14.62 29.57
N ALA A 106 -18.82 14.26 28.79
CA ALA A 106 -20.20 14.75 28.95
C ALA A 106 -21.17 13.64 29.42
N ILE A 107 -20.65 12.54 29.98
CA ILE A 107 -21.41 11.45 30.62
C ILE A 107 -20.82 11.23 32.00
#